data_AF-A0A7S3NGL8-F1
#
_entry.id   AF-A0A7S3NGL8-F1
#
_cell.length_a   1.000
_cell.length_b   1.000
_cell.length_c   1.000
_cell.angle_alpha   90.00
_cell.angle_beta   90.00
_cell.angle_gamma   90.00
#
_symmetry.space_group_name_H-M   'P 1'
#
loop_
_entity.id
_entity.type
_entity.pdbx_description
1 polymer ?
#
loop_
_entity_poly.entity_id
_entity_poly.type
_entity_poly.pdbx_seq_one_letter_code
_entity_poly.pdbx_strand_id
1 'polypeptide(L)'
;MNLSIKNHGIQFVTEGICPFQDMETYYAQLEEITKKLFKASRAKAFCHAARGNSEGYGTWAHTDHAPGSWSTEMAKIAATQQSNQSLPDHFLPPGLTMDDAKNILKAKRFAVISVWRYLGPTQKCRKSHLALLDASSLQGPDDYLHFELRTAPDSSGLSYSGQNFRLKAKEEGSNTNHRWFYFPNMDKDSEAIIFLVYDSKPTFDSHCHIPTVFHAAFFDPFSPPEEPERQSVDVRILLTWDHNVE
;
A
#
# COMPACT_ATOMS: atom_id res chain seq x y z
N MET A 1 -19.00 -1.86 -8.91
CA MET A 1 -18.03 -2.99 -8.90
C MET A 1 -17.93 -3.48 -7.45
N ASN A 2 -18.07 -4.78 -7.18
CA ASN A 2 -18.02 -5.30 -5.81
C ASN A 2 -16.58 -5.70 -5.44
N LEU A 3 -15.70 -4.71 -5.27
CA LEU A 3 -14.32 -4.92 -4.83
C LEU A 3 -14.30 -5.11 -3.31
N SER A 4 -13.54 -6.08 -2.83
CA SER A 4 -13.29 -6.26 -1.40
C SER A 4 -11.84 -6.64 -1.13
N ILE A 5 -11.32 -6.21 0.02
CA ILE A 5 -9.97 -6.61 0.45
C ILE A 5 -9.87 -8.13 0.52
N LYS A 6 -10.89 -8.79 1.07
CA LYS A 6 -10.89 -10.25 1.26
C LYS A 6 -10.71 -11.01 -0.05
N ASN A 7 -11.38 -10.58 -1.12
CA ASN A 7 -11.39 -11.33 -2.37
C ASN A 7 -10.30 -10.86 -3.32
N HIS A 8 -10.04 -9.55 -3.40
CA HIS A 8 -9.18 -8.98 -4.45
C HIS A 8 -7.94 -8.28 -3.89
N GLY A 9 -7.85 -8.11 -2.57
CA GLY A 9 -6.86 -7.24 -1.93
C GLY A 9 -7.15 -5.76 -2.10
N ILE A 10 -8.30 -5.37 -2.68
CA ILE A 10 -8.64 -3.99 -3.07
C ILE A 10 -10.02 -3.62 -2.55
N GLN A 11 -10.18 -2.41 -2.03
CA GLN A 11 -11.45 -1.84 -1.62
C GLN A 11 -11.58 -0.41 -2.14
N PHE A 12 -12.68 -0.13 -2.83
CA PHE A 12 -13.06 1.24 -3.17
C PHE A 12 -13.84 1.86 -2.02
N VAL A 13 -13.52 3.09 -1.64
CA VAL A 13 -14.10 3.77 -0.48
C VAL A 13 -14.62 5.14 -0.87
N THR A 14 -15.91 5.35 -0.60
CA THR A 14 -16.61 6.65 -0.75
C THR A 14 -17.15 7.14 0.58
N GLU A 15 -17.55 6.22 1.47
CA GLU A 15 -18.17 6.55 2.74
C GLU A 15 -17.15 7.15 3.70
N GLY A 16 -17.47 8.32 4.26
CA GLY A 16 -16.64 9.01 5.24
C GLY A 16 -15.41 9.73 4.66
N ILE A 17 -15.13 9.62 3.36
CA ILE A 17 -14.11 10.43 2.69
C ILE A 17 -14.64 11.85 2.54
N CYS A 18 -13.89 12.81 3.08
CA CYS A 18 -14.21 14.24 3.02
C CYS A 18 -13.17 14.95 2.15
N PRO A 19 -13.47 16.16 1.63
CA PRO A 19 -12.50 16.98 0.92
C PRO A 19 -11.18 17.09 1.71
N PHE A 20 -10.07 16.91 1.01
CA PHE A 20 -8.74 16.95 1.62
C PHE A 20 -8.45 18.35 2.14
N GLN A 21 -8.00 18.46 3.39
CA GLN A 21 -7.63 19.73 4.03
C GLN A 21 -6.12 19.76 4.25
N ASP A 22 -5.64 18.86 5.09
CA ASP A 22 -4.23 18.67 5.42
C ASP A 22 -3.97 17.18 5.77
N MET A 23 -2.71 16.80 5.88
CA MET A 23 -2.31 15.41 6.13
C MET A 23 -2.67 14.91 7.53
N GLU A 24 -2.68 15.76 8.55
CA GLU A 24 -2.98 15.37 9.94
C GLU A 24 -4.46 15.00 10.07
N THR A 25 -5.33 15.87 9.58
CA THR A 25 -6.77 15.64 9.50
C THR A 25 -7.08 14.42 8.64
N TYR A 26 -6.37 14.26 7.51
CA TYR A 26 -6.56 13.10 6.63
C TYR A 26 -6.12 11.79 7.29
N TYR A 27 -5.00 11.78 8.01
CA TYR A 27 -4.56 10.60 8.78
C TYR A 27 -5.61 10.18 9.81
N ALA A 28 -6.12 11.11 10.61
CA ALA A 28 -7.14 10.82 11.61
C ALA A 28 -8.43 10.27 10.97
N GLN A 29 -8.86 10.85 9.84
CA GLN A 29 -9.99 10.34 9.07
C GLN A 29 -9.75 8.89 8.60
N LEU A 30 -8.58 8.61 8.01
CA LEU A 30 -8.28 7.29 7.48
C LEU A 30 -8.13 6.23 8.59
N GLU A 31 -7.55 6.58 9.74
CA GLU A 31 -7.48 5.68 10.90
C GLU A 31 -8.88 5.26 11.34
N GLU A 32 -9.83 6.19 11.45
CA GLU A 32 -11.21 5.89 11.83
C GLU A 32 -11.94 5.02 10.80
N ILE A 33 -11.82 5.36 9.52
CA ILE A 33 -12.44 4.60 8.41
C ILE A 33 -11.91 3.17 8.40
N THR A 34 -10.59 3.01 8.42
CA THR A 34 -9.96 1.70 8.28
C THR A 34 -10.12 0.86 9.53
N LYS A 35 -10.05 1.44 10.72
CA LYS A 35 -10.36 0.71 11.95
C LYS A 35 -11.75 0.09 11.92
N LYS A 36 -12.76 0.84 11.48
CA LYS A 36 -14.15 0.35 11.37
C LYS A 36 -14.30 -0.69 10.26
N LEU A 37 -13.83 -0.36 9.05
CA LEU A 37 -13.94 -1.22 7.88
C LEU A 37 -13.30 -2.60 8.10
N PHE A 38 -12.14 -2.62 8.75
CA PHE A 38 -11.37 -3.84 9.00
C PHE A 38 -11.63 -4.47 10.38
N LYS A 39 -12.52 -3.88 11.18
CA LYS A 39 -12.77 -4.28 12.58
C LYS A 39 -11.47 -4.41 13.38
N ALA A 40 -10.53 -3.51 13.15
CA ALA A 40 -9.23 -3.53 13.80
C ALA A 40 -9.32 -3.08 15.26
N SER A 41 -8.50 -3.65 16.12
CA SER A 41 -8.31 -3.10 17.48
C SER A 41 -7.74 -1.69 17.39
N ARG A 42 -6.76 -1.49 16.48
CA ARG A 42 -6.08 -0.21 16.25
C ARG A 42 -5.79 -0.04 14.76
N ALA A 43 -5.83 1.22 14.32
CA ALA A 43 -5.33 1.67 13.04
C ALA A 43 -4.39 2.85 13.29
N LYS A 44 -3.25 2.87 12.61
CA LYS A 44 -2.25 3.92 12.73
C LYS A 44 -1.72 4.30 11.35
N ALA A 45 -2.06 5.50 10.88
CA ALA A 45 -1.39 6.11 9.74
C ALA A 45 0.00 6.55 10.18
N PHE A 46 1.03 6.14 9.43
CA PHE A 46 2.42 6.37 9.86
C PHE A 46 3.28 7.09 8.82
N CYS A 47 3.08 6.81 7.53
CA CYS A 47 3.80 7.53 6.48
C CYS A 47 2.94 7.72 5.24
N HIS A 48 3.38 8.62 4.37
CA HIS A 48 2.78 8.81 3.07
C HIS A 48 3.80 9.14 2.00
N ALA A 49 3.41 8.86 0.76
CA ALA A 49 4.13 9.18 -0.44
C ALA A 49 3.27 10.10 -1.31
N ALA A 50 3.70 11.34 -1.49
CA ALA A 50 3.16 12.20 -2.53
C ALA A 50 3.79 11.83 -3.89
N ARG A 51 2.98 11.83 -4.94
CA ARG A 51 3.39 11.51 -6.31
C ARG A 51 2.78 12.54 -7.26
N GLY A 52 3.60 13.22 -8.05
CA GLY A 52 3.16 14.23 -9.02
C GLY A 52 3.51 13.91 -10.48
N ASN A 53 4.48 13.02 -10.73
CA ASN A 53 4.90 12.61 -12.07
C ASN A 53 4.81 11.08 -12.20
N SER A 54 4.42 10.61 -13.39
CA SER A 54 4.46 9.20 -13.79
C SER A 54 5.80 8.82 -14.43
N GLU A 55 6.91 9.20 -13.79
CA GLU A 55 8.26 8.82 -14.23
C GLU A 55 8.91 7.83 -13.25
N GLY A 56 9.81 6.99 -13.77
CA GLY A 56 10.56 6.02 -12.97
C GLY A 56 9.74 4.79 -12.55
N TYR A 57 10.07 4.24 -11.38
CA TYR A 57 9.55 2.95 -10.88
C TYR A 57 8.01 2.86 -10.87
N GLY A 58 7.30 3.99 -10.70
CA GLY A 58 5.84 4.04 -10.69
C GLY A 58 5.16 3.65 -12.02
N THR A 59 5.91 3.56 -13.11
CA THR A 59 5.42 3.11 -14.43
C THR A 59 5.41 1.59 -14.57
N TRP A 60 6.11 0.87 -13.68
CA TRP A 60 6.12 -0.58 -13.68
C TRP A 60 5.08 -1.10 -12.69
N ALA A 61 4.43 -2.21 -13.03
CA ALA A 61 3.57 -2.92 -12.08
C ALA A 61 4.40 -3.47 -10.92
N HIS A 62 4.14 -2.99 -9.71
CA HIS A 62 5.01 -3.24 -8.58
C HIS A 62 4.29 -3.31 -7.24
N THR A 63 4.99 -3.81 -6.21
CA THR A 63 4.51 -3.84 -4.82
C THR A 63 5.28 -2.82 -3.97
N ASP A 64 4.68 -2.37 -2.89
CA ASP A 64 5.33 -1.52 -1.91
C ASP A 64 5.92 -2.36 -0.78
N HIS A 65 7.19 -2.72 -0.94
CA HIS A 65 7.88 -3.76 -0.19
C HIS A 65 7.36 -5.17 -0.48
N ALA A 66 8.30 -6.11 -0.53
CA ALA A 66 8.02 -7.53 -0.51
C ALA A 66 7.67 -7.95 0.93
N PRO A 67 6.88 -9.02 1.11
CA PRO A 67 6.60 -9.59 2.43
C PRO A 67 7.86 -9.86 3.26
N GLY A 68 8.98 -10.23 2.61
CA GLY A 68 10.29 -10.44 3.23
C GLY A 68 10.90 -9.18 3.88
N SER A 69 10.59 -8.00 3.34
CA SER A 69 11.00 -6.72 3.94
C SER A 69 10.12 -6.38 5.13
N TRP A 70 8.81 -6.61 5.06
CA TRP A 70 7.95 -6.46 6.24
C TRP A 70 8.32 -7.45 7.35
N SER A 71 8.64 -8.71 7.06
CA SER A 71 9.14 -9.64 8.08
C SER A 71 10.49 -9.21 8.66
N THR A 72 11.35 -8.56 7.87
CA THR A 72 12.62 -8.00 8.35
C THR A 72 12.38 -6.77 9.23
N GLU A 73 11.48 -5.86 8.85
CA GLU A 73 11.05 -4.72 9.67
C GLU A 73 10.41 -5.20 10.98
N MET A 74 9.66 -6.29 10.93
CA MET A 74 9.04 -6.92 12.09
C MET A 74 10.04 -7.64 12.99
N ALA A 75 11.03 -8.31 12.41
CA ALA A 75 12.15 -8.89 13.15
C ALA A 75 13.00 -7.80 13.82
N LYS A 76 13.19 -6.64 13.15
CA LYS A 76 13.80 -5.45 13.76
C LYS A 76 12.96 -4.99 14.95
N ILE A 77 11.65 -4.74 14.75
CA ILE A 77 10.68 -4.39 15.80
C ILE A 77 10.72 -5.36 17.00
N ALA A 78 10.80 -6.67 16.73
CA ALA A 78 10.88 -7.72 17.75
C ALA A 78 12.22 -7.71 18.51
N ALA A 79 13.34 -7.54 17.80
CA ALA A 79 14.67 -7.43 18.40
C ALA A 79 14.78 -6.20 19.32
N THR A 80 14.08 -5.11 19.00
CA THR A 80 13.97 -3.89 19.83
C THR A 80 13.30 -4.12 21.19
N GLN A 81 12.56 -5.21 21.39
CA GLN A 81 12.00 -5.58 22.70
C GLN A 81 12.92 -6.47 23.54
N GLN A 82 13.77 -7.28 22.90
CA GLN A 82 14.59 -8.26 23.60
C GLN A 82 15.90 -7.65 24.11
N SER A 83 16.45 -6.64 23.43
CA SER A 83 17.52 -5.84 24.00
C SER A 83 16.91 -4.74 24.85
N ASN A 84 17.22 -4.70 26.14
CA ASN A 84 16.91 -3.58 27.04
C ASN A 84 17.70 -2.29 26.66
N GLN A 85 18.11 -2.18 25.39
CA GLN A 85 18.86 -1.08 24.82
C GLN A 85 17.92 -0.23 23.99
N SER A 86 17.93 1.08 24.24
CA SER A 86 17.32 2.08 23.37
C SER A 86 17.97 1.99 21.99
N LEU A 87 17.36 1.25 21.07
CA LEU A 87 17.73 1.39 19.67
C LEU A 87 17.23 2.77 19.19
N PRO A 88 18.04 3.50 18.44
CA PRO A 88 17.66 4.81 17.95
C PRO A 88 16.45 4.72 17.00
N ASP A 89 15.60 5.76 17.00
CA ASP A 89 14.28 5.80 16.34
C ASP A 89 14.30 5.47 14.83
N HIS A 90 15.47 5.52 14.17
CA HIS A 90 15.64 5.22 12.75
C HIS A 90 15.53 3.73 12.37
N PHE A 91 15.36 2.83 13.35
CA PHE A 91 15.14 1.40 13.07
C PHE A 91 13.68 1.04 12.77
N LEU A 92 12.74 1.95 13.01
CA LEU A 92 11.33 1.78 12.67
C LEU A 92 11.03 2.45 11.32
N PRO A 93 10.02 1.96 10.58
CA PRO A 93 9.45 2.73 9.47
C PRO A 93 9.13 4.16 9.93
N PRO A 94 9.48 5.20 9.15
CA PRO A 94 9.23 6.59 9.52
C PRO A 94 7.79 6.83 9.97
N GLY A 95 7.62 7.47 11.12
CA GLY A 95 6.32 7.81 11.71
C GLY A 95 5.70 6.72 12.60
N LEU A 96 6.32 5.55 12.73
CA LEU A 96 6.01 4.60 13.80
C LEU A 96 6.83 4.89 15.05
N THR A 97 6.22 4.71 16.21
CA THR A 97 6.88 4.86 17.52
C THR A 97 7.24 3.51 18.11
N MET A 98 8.09 3.53 19.14
CA MET A 98 8.39 2.35 19.94
C MET A 98 7.15 1.74 20.61
N ASP A 99 6.14 2.55 20.93
CA ASP A 99 4.90 2.02 21.50
C ASP A 99 4.04 1.32 20.44
N ASP A 100 4.03 1.82 19.19
CA ASP A 100 3.40 1.13 18.07
C ASP A 100 4.06 -0.24 17.85
N ALA A 101 5.39 -0.27 17.82
CA ALA A 101 6.17 -1.51 17.74
C ALA A 101 5.79 -2.51 18.86
N LYS A 102 5.67 -2.05 20.11
CA LYS A 102 5.23 -2.90 21.22
C LYS A 102 3.80 -3.41 21.08
N ASN A 103 2.90 -2.61 20.50
CA ASN A 103 1.52 -3.01 20.25
C ASN A 103 1.45 -4.09 19.19
N ILE A 104 2.23 -3.96 18.11
CA ILE A 104 2.30 -4.96 17.05
C ILE A 104 2.75 -6.32 17.60
N LEU A 105 3.78 -6.34 18.45
CA LEU A 105 4.30 -7.60 19.04
C LEU A 105 3.32 -8.31 19.96
N LYS A 106 2.33 -7.59 20.50
CA LYS A 106 1.24 -8.15 21.32
C LYS A 106 0.04 -8.57 20.49
N ALA A 107 -0.06 -8.10 19.24
CA ALA A 107 -1.19 -8.38 18.37
C ALA A 107 -1.17 -9.82 17.88
N LYS A 108 -2.36 -10.41 17.68
CA LYS A 108 -2.52 -11.74 17.09
C LYS A 108 -2.40 -11.73 15.57
N ARG A 109 -2.71 -10.59 14.96
CA ARG A 109 -2.57 -10.30 13.53
C ARG A 109 -2.22 -8.84 13.37
N PHE A 110 -1.43 -8.52 12.35
CA PHE A 110 -1.26 -7.16 11.88
C PHE A 110 -1.21 -7.14 10.36
N ALA A 111 -1.56 -6.01 9.77
CA ALA A 111 -1.54 -5.79 8.34
C ALA A 111 -1.06 -4.37 8.05
N VAL A 112 -0.46 -4.20 6.88
CA VAL A 112 -0.18 -2.89 6.31
C VAL A 112 -1.04 -2.75 5.07
N ILE A 113 -1.77 -1.65 5.00
CA ILE A 113 -2.57 -1.26 3.84
C ILE A 113 -2.08 0.08 3.31
N SER A 114 -2.33 0.30 2.03
CA SER A 114 -2.23 1.59 1.39
C SER A 114 -3.61 2.20 1.25
N VAL A 115 -3.72 3.50 1.45
CA VAL A 115 -4.85 4.31 1.00
C VAL A 115 -4.36 5.31 -0.03
N TRP A 116 -4.74 5.09 -1.28
CA TRP A 116 -4.44 5.95 -2.40
C TRP A 116 -5.58 6.92 -2.68
N ARG A 117 -5.24 8.19 -2.87
CA ARG A 117 -6.20 9.25 -3.19
C ARG A 117 -5.63 10.20 -4.24
N TYR A 118 -6.47 10.56 -5.20
CA TYR A 118 -6.18 11.62 -6.17
C TYR A 118 -6.35 13.00 -5.51
N LEU A 119 -5.38 13.88 -5.72
CA LEU A 119 -5.33 15.25 -5.19
C LEU A 119 -4.92 16.26 -6.28
N GLY A 120 -5.08 15.90 -7.56
CA GLY A 120 -4.66 16.76 -8.66
C GLY A 120 -5.54 17.99 -8.87
N PRO A 121 -5.15 18.83 -9.84
CA PRO A 121 -5.73 20.16 -10.00
C PRO A 121 -7.16 20.13 -10.56
N THR A 122 -7.57 19.06 -11.25
CA THR A 122 -8.95 18.88 -11.74
C THR A 122 -9.79 18.11 -10.75
N GLN A 123 -11.11 18.07 -10.94
CA GLN A 123 -12.00 17.29 -10.06
C GLN A 123 -11.77 15.78 -10.19
N LYS A 124 -11.39 15.33 -11.40
CA LYS A 124 -11.35 13.92 -11.78
C LYS A 124 -9.97 13.51 -12.29
N CYS A 125 -9.45 12.38 -11.80
CA CYS A 125 -8.19 11.80 -12.28
C CYS A 125 -8.38 11.18 -13.67
N ARG A 126 -7.93 11.85 -14.73
CA ARG A 126 -8.06 11.33 -16.12
C ARG A 126 -6.74 10.90 -16.73
N LYS A 127 -5.63 11.52 -16.33
CA LYS A 127 -4.28 11.16 -16.78
C LYS A 127 -3.57 10.25 -15.80
N SER A 128 -2.81 9.29 -16.32
CA SER A 128 -1.94 8.41 -15.54
C SER A 128 -2.65 7.79 -14.32
N HIS A 129 -3.91 7.35 -14.45
CA HIS A 129 -4.69 6.90 -13.29
C HIS A 129 -4.13 5.59 -12.68
N LEU A 130 -4.59 5.22 -11.49
CA LEU A 130 -4.11 3.99 -10.84
C LEU A 130 -4.67 2.75 -11.55
N ALA A 131 -3.84 1.73 -11.69
CA ALA A 131 -4.23 0.37 -12.01
C ALA A 131 -3.75 -0.58 -10.91
N LEU A 132 -4.61 -1.50 -10.50
CA LEU A 132 -4.36 -2.48 -9.44
C LEU A 132 -4.63 -3.88 -9.97
N LEU A 133 -3.70 -4.80 -9.76
CA LEU A 133 -3.86 -6.21 -10.10
C LEU A 133 -4.78 -6.86 -9.05
N ASP A 134 -5.79 -7.59 -9.49
CA ASP A 134 -6.57 -8.49 -8.63
C ASP A 134 -5.61 -9.51 -8.00
N ALA A 135 -5.41 -9.44 -6.69
CA ALA A 135 -4.47 -10.33 -6.00
C ALA A 135 -4.83 -11.81 -6.19
N SER A 136 -6.13 -12.15 -6.36
CA SER A 136 -6.58 -13.52 -6.61
C SER A 136 -6.25 -14.04 -8.01
N SER A 137 -5.77 -13.17 -8.91
CA SER A 137 -5.40 -13.51 -10.28
C SER A 137 -3.90 -13.79 -10.47
N LEU A 138 -3.10 -13.57 -9.42
CA LEU A 138 -1.67 -13.88 -9.40
C LEU A 138 -1.46 -15.39 -9.25
N GLN A 139 -0.71 -16.00 -10.15
CA GLN A 139 -0.58 -17.46 -10.24
C GLN A 139 0.58 -18.02 -9.40
N GLY A 140 1.60 -17.22 -9.11
CA GLY A 140 2.71 -17.65 -8.27
C GLY A 140 4.01 -16.88 -8.51
N PRO A 141 5.13 -17.36 -7.94
CA PRO A 141 6.45 -16.72 -8.05
C PRO A 141 6.93 -16.49 -9.47
N ASP A 142 6.43 -17.27 -10.44
CA ASP A 142 6.78 -17.08 -11.84
C ASP A 142 6.20 -15.82 -12.46
N ASP A 143 5.23 -15.15 -11.82
CA ASP A 143 4.64 -13.92 -12.32
C ASP A 143 5.45 -12.66 -11.96
N TYR A 144 6.46 -12.74 -11.08
CA TYR A 144 7.16 -11.55 -10.58
C TYR A 144 8.66 -11.73 -10.40
N LEU A 145 9.38 -10.60 -10.40
CA LEU A 145 10.81 -10.49 -10.18
C LEU A 145 11.08 -9.80 -8.85
N HIS A 146 12.12 -10.28 -8.17
CA HIS A 146 12.66 -9.62 -7.00
C HIS A 146 13.60 -8.50 -7.43
N PHE A 147 13.50 -7.36 -6.78
CA PHE A 147 14.50 -6.32 -6.90
C PHE A 147 14.58 -5.53 -5.58
N GLU A 148 15.68 -4.82 -5.37
CA GLU A 148 15.90 -4.04 -4.15
C GLU A 148 15.79 -2.56 -4.47
N LEU A 149 14.90 -1.84 -3.78
CA LEU A 149 14.92 -0.39 -3.76
C LEU A 149 15.85 0.04 -2.65
N ARG A 150 16.84 0.86 -3.00
CA ARG A 150 17.72 1.55 -2.06
C ARG A 150 17.44 3.03 -2.14
N THR A 151 17.07 3.63 -1.02
CA THR A 151 16.98 5.10 -0.95
C THR A 151 18.38 5.67 -0.86
N ALA A 152 18.52 6.94 -1.26
CA ALA A 152 19.70 7.69 -0.90
C ALA A 152 19.84 7.72 0.65
N PRO A 153 21.07 7.83 1.17
CA PRO A 153 21.28 8.03 2.59
C PRO A 153 20.51 9.27 3.08
N ASP A 154 19.83 9.15 4.20
CA ASP A 154 19.27 10.32 4.88
C ASP A 154 20.36 11.15 5.57
N SER A 155 19.98 12.20 6.30
CA SER A 155 20.91 13.06 7.04
C SER A 155 21.69 12.34 8.15
N SER A 156 21.29 11.12 8.53
CA SER A 156 22.01 10.26 9.47
C SER A 156 23.01 9.32 8.78
N GLY A 157 23.07 9.33 7.45
CA GLY A 157 23.94 8.47 6.65
C GLY A 157 23.38 7.06 6.41
N LEU A 158 22.14 6.80 6.81
CA LEU A 158 21.48 5.50 6.62
C LEU A 158 20.70 5.48 5.31
N SER A 159 20.95 4.45 4.51
CA SER A 159 20.13 4.14 3.33
C SER A 159 19.10 3.09 3.72
N TYR A 160 17.84 3.33 3.40
CA TYR A 160 16.81 2.32 3.55
C TYR A 160 16.84 1.39 2.34
N SER A 161 16.97 0.08 2.59
CA SER A 161 16.86 -0.91 1.52
C SER A 161 15.72 -1.88 1.80
N GLY A 162 14.89 -2.09 0.77
CA GLY A 162 13.74 -2.98 0.82
C GLY A 162 13.68 -3.82 -0.44
N GLN A 163 13.52 -5.12 -0.28
CA GLN A 163 13.10 -5.98 -1.36
C GLN A 163 11.69 -5.58 -1.76
N ASN A 164 11.44 -5.54 -3.07
CA ASN A 164 10.16 -5.25 -3.69
C ASN A 164 9.93 -6.26 -4.81
N PHE A 165 8.68 -6.40 -5.24
CA PHE A 165 8.36 -7.21 -6.40
C PHE A 165 7.92 -6.35 -7.57
N ARG A 166 8.39 -6.72 -8.75
CA ARG A 166 7.91 -6.18 -10.02
C ARG A 166 7.23 -7.30 -10.79
N LEU A 167 6.07 -7.04 -11.38
CA LEU A 167 5.41 -8.01 -12.24
C LEU A 167 6.29 -8.25 -13.48
N LYS A 168 6.49 -9.51 -13.86
CA LYS A 168 7.21 -9.86 -15.09
C LYS A 168 6.44 -9.31 -16.29
N ALA A 169 7.18 -8.71 -17.24
CA ALA A 169 6.61 -8.39 -18.53
C ALA A 169 6.24 -9.68 -19.25
N LYS A 170 5.10 -9.70 -19.96
CA LYS A 170 4.71 -10.88 -20.74
C LYS A 170 5.68 -11.08 -21.89
N GLU A 171 6.16 -12.31 -22.05
CA GLU A 171 6.65 -12.78 -23.34
C GLU A 171 5.44 -12.95 -24.27
N GLU A 172 5.65 -12.68 -25.56
CA GLU A 172 4.60 -12.87 -26.57
C GLU A 172 4.12 -14.33 -26.55
N GLY A 173 2.83 -14.55 -26.30
CA GLY A 173 2.23 -15.88 -26.18
C GLY A 173 2.13 -16.45 -24.75
N SER A 174 2.58 -15.74 -23.71
CA SER A 174 2.37 -16.19 -22.33
C SER A 174 0.94 -15.90 -21.82
N ASN A 175 0.25 -16.96 -21.39
CA ASN A 175 -1.10 -16.83 -20.83
C ASN A 175 -1.02 -16.59 -19.32
N THR A 176 -1.01 -15.32 -18.90
CA THR A 176 -1.26 -14.97 -17.50
C THR A 176 -2.75 -14.72 -17.28
N ASN A 177 -3.30 -15.28 -16.20
CA ASN A 177 -4.68 -15.05 -15.78
C ASN A 177 -4.88 -13.70 -15.05
N HIS A 178 -3.92 -12.77 -15.19
CA HIS A 178 -3.92 -11.46 -14.52
C HIS A 178 -5.15 -10.65 -14.87
N ARG A 179 -5.91 -10.25 -13.85
CA ARG A 179 -7.06 -9.36 -13.97
C ARG A 179 -6.70 -8.01 -13.38
N TRP A 180 -6.87 -6.95 -14.17
CA TRP A 180 -6.55 -5.59 -13.76
C TRP A 180 -7.81 -4.78 -13.53
N PHE A 181 -7.82 -4.02 -12.44
CA PHE A 181 -8.80 -2.99 -12.17
C PHE A 181 -8.19 -1.62 -12.43
N TYR A 182 -8.91 -0.79 -13.17
CA TYR A 182 -8.50 0.55 -13.56
C TYR A 182 -9.46 1.56 -12.94
N PHE A 183 -8.93 2.69 -12.47
CA PHE A 183 -9.71 3.70 -11.76
C PHE A 183 -9.65 5.08 -12.45
N PRO A 184 -10.16 5.20 -13.70
CA PRO A 184 -10.28 6.48 -14.35
C PRO A 184 -11.38 7.32 -13.69
N ASN A 185 -11.28 8.64 -13.82
CA ASN A 185 -12.25 9.61 -13.31
C ASN A 185 -12.48 9.56 -11.78
N MET A 186 -11.46 9.18 -11.00
CA MET A 186 -11.58 9.26 -9.54
C MET A 186 -11.78 10.70 -9.07
N ASP A 187 -12.77 10.90 -8.22
CA ASP A 187 -13.10 12.16 -7.57
C ASP A 187 -12.09 12.50 -6.47
N LYS A 188 -11.52 13.70 -6.53
CA LYS A 188 -10.54 14.11 -5.50
C LYS A 188 -11.16 14.30 -4.11
N ASP A 189 -12.45 14.59 -4.00
CA ASP A 189 -13.08 15.02 -2.74
C ASP A 189 -13.76 13.89 -1.99
N SER A 190 -14.20 12.86 -2.70
CA SER A 190 -15.11 11.83 -2.17
C SER A 190 -14.64 10.39 -2.41
N GLU A 191 -13.52 10.15 -3.09
CA GLU A 191 -13.10 8.79 -3.46
C GLU A 191 -11.65 8.50 -3.05
N ALA A 192 -11.45 7.31 -2.49
CA ALA A 192 -10.14 6.74 -2.20
C ALA A 192 -10.14 5.23 -2.50
N ILE A 193 -8.96 4.67 -2.72
CA ILE A 193 -8.77 3.23 -2.88
C ILE A 193 -7.89 2.71 -1.76
N ILE A 194 -8.32 1.63 -1.13
CA ILE A 194 -7.51 0.88 -0.18
C ILE A 194 -7.00 -0.37 -0.90
N PHE A 195 -5.72 -0.69 -0.73
CA PHE A 195 -5.20 -1.98 -1.17
C PHE A 195 -4.21 -2.58 -0.18
N LEU A 196 -4.14 -3.91 -0.16
CA LEU A 196 -3.28 -4.64 0.76
C LEU A 196 -1.81 -4.52 0.35
N VAL A 197 -0.97 -4.17 1.31
CA VAL A 197 0.49 -4.14 1.16
C VAL A 197 1.11 -5.38 1.80
N TYR A 198 0.65 -5.73 3.00
CA TYR A 198 1.09 -6.91 3.76
C TYR A 198 0.03 -7.37 4.75
N ASP A 199 -0.02 -8.68 5.01
CA ASP A 199 -0.83 -9.27 6.07
C ASP A 199 -0.05 -10.40 6.76
N SER A 200 0.01 -10.37 8.10
CA SER A 200 0.71 -11.38 8.89
C SER A 200 -0.03 -12.72 8.94
N LYS A 201 -1.33 -12.71 8.62
CA LYS A 201 -2.18 -13.91 8.58
C LYS A 201 -3.15 -13.78 7.41
N PRO A 202 -2.66 -13.92 6.17
CA PRO A 202 -3.50 -13.74 5.00
C PRO A 202 -4.61 -14.79 4.95
N THR A 203 -5.83 -14.32 4.76
CA THR A 203 -7.03 -15.14 4.57
C THR A 203 -7.59 -14.89 3.18
N PHE A 204 -6.78 -15.10 2.15
CA PHE A 204 -7.28 -15.18 0.78
C PHE A 204 -7.87 -16.58 0.58
N ASP A 205 -9.16 -16.65 0.26
CA ASP A 205 -9.86 -17.91 -0.04
C ASP A 205 -9.42 -18.54 -1.39
N SER A 206 -8.41 -17.97 -2.04
CA SER A 206 -7.93 -18.38 -3.35
C SER A 206 -6.43 -18.17 -3.45
N HIS A 207 -5.75 -19.15 -4.04
CA HIS A 207 -4.38 -19.35 -4.59
C HIS A 207 -3.31 -18.22 -4.60
N CYS A 208 -3.50 -17.13 -3.87
CA CYS A 208 -2.62 -15.98 -3.82
C CYS A 208 -1.44 -16.31 -2.90
N HIS A 209 -0.27 -16.51 -3.50
CA HIS A 209 0.94 -16.92 -2.79
C HIS A 209 1.63 -15.79 -2.01
N ILE A 210 1.25 -14.52 -2.23
CA ILE A 210 1.82 -13.35 -1.53
C ILE A 210 0.74 -12.30 -1.18
N PRO A 211 0.68 -11.81 0.07
CA PRO A 211 -0.41 -10.95 0.52
C PRO A 211 -0.19 -9.48 0.19
N THR A 212 -0.12 -9.15 -1.10
CA THR A 212 0.18 -7.80 -1.59
C THR A 212 -0.47 -7.56 -2.95
N VAL A 213 -0.73 -6.29 -3.27
CA VAL A 213 -1.34 -5.87 -4.53
C VAL A 213 -0.31 -5.17 -5.41
N PHE A 214 -0.10 -5.70 -6.62
CA PHE A 214 0.67 -5.02 -7.65
C PHE A 214 -0.11 -3.83 -8.19
N HIS A 215 0.58 -2.71 -8.37
CA HIS A 215 -0.03 -1.50 -8.89
C HIS A 215 0.93 -0.70 -9.78
N ALA A 216 0.37 0.15 -10.63
CA ALA A 216 1.12 1.03 -11.50
C ALA A 216 0.31 2.30 -11.82
N ALA A 217 1.02 3.35 -12.20
CA ALA A 217 0.43 4.40 -13.02
C ALA A 217 0.12 3.84 -14.41
N PHE A 218 -1.12 3.97 -14.86
CA PHE A 218 -1.55 3.49 -16.16
C PHE A 218 -1.76 4.63 -17.15
N PHE A 219 -1.11 4.54 -18.31
CA PHE A 219 -1.34 5.46 -19.42
C PHE A 219 -2.64 5.09 -20.14
N ASP A 220 -3.65 5.94 -20.02
CA ASP A 220 -4.91 5.80 -20.75
C ASP A 220 -4.81 6.46 -22.13
N PRO A 221 -4.85 5.69 -23.24
CA PRO A 221 -4.79 6.25 -24.60
C PRO A 221 -6.02 7.11 -24.94
N PHE A 222 -7.08 7.04 -24.14
CA PHE A 222 -8.29 7.86 -24.30
C PHE A 222 -8.29 9.11 -23.42
N SER A 223 -7.29 9.31 -22.56
CA SER A 223 -7.16 10.55 -21.79
C SER A 223 -6.89 11.72 -22.73
N PRO A 224 -7.61 12.86 -22.59
CA PRO A 224 -7.33 14.05 -23.37
C PRO A 224 -5.86 14.49 -23.19
N PRO A 225 -5.18 14.97 -24.27
CA PRO A 225 -3.79 15.41 -24.19
C PRO A 225 -3.57 16.54 -23.18
N GLU A 226 -4.57 17.41 -23.04
CA GLU A 226 -4.57 18.59 -22.17
C GLU A 226 -4.76 18.26 -20.68
N GLU A 227 -4.99 16.99 -20.33
CA GLU A 227 -5.15 16.63 -18.92
C GLU A 227 -3.87 16.92 -18.13
N PRO A 228 -4.01 17.53 -16.95
CA PRO A 228 -2.88 17.79 -16.09
C PRO A 228 -2.29 16.49 -15.56
N GLU A 229 -1.00 16.54 -15.21
CA GLU A 229 -0.35 15.42 -14.55
C GLU A 229 -1.05 15.05 -13.26
N ARG A 230 -1.10 13.74 -13.00
CA ARG A 230 -1.72 13.21 -11.79
C ARG A 230 -0.91 13.60 -10.57
N GLN A 231 -1.58 14.24 -9.61
CA GLN A 231 -1.08 14.36 -8.24
C GLN A 231 -1.89 13.44 -7.33
N SER A 232 -1.22 12.62 -6.54
CA SER A 232 -1.85 11.67 -5.62
C SER A 232 -1.05 11.53 -4.35
N VAL A 233 -1.71 11.08 -3.29
CA VAL A 233 -1.09 10.65 -2.05
C VAL A 233 -1.38 9.17 -1.84
N ASP A 234 -0.37 8.46 -1.34
CA ASP A 234 -0.49 7.09 -0.85
C ASP A 234 -0.13 7.09 0.64
N VAL A 235 -1.11 6.82 1.50
CA VAL A 235 -0.94 6.75 2.96
C VAL A 235 -0.83 5.31 3.42
N ARG A 236 0.22 4.97 4.17
CA ARG A 236 0.37 3.66 4.81
C ARG A 236 -0.30 3.66 6.18
N ILE A 237 -1.09 2.62 6.40
CA ILE A 237 -1.79 2.40 7.66
C ILE A 237 -1.45 1.01 8.18
N LEU A 238 -1.01 0.99 9.42
CA LEU A 238 -0.81 -0.21 10.21
C LEU A 238 -2.12 -0.56 10.92
N LEU A 239 -2.60 -1.78 10.72
CA LEU A 239 -3.75 -2.35 11.41
C LEU A 239 -3.28 -3.44 12.37
N THR A 240 -3.81 -3.45 13.59
CA THR A 240 -3.56 -4.55 14.55
C THR A 240 -4.85 -5.10 15.14
N TRP A 241 -4.83 -6.40 15.45
CA TRP A 241 -5.94 -7.10 16.09
C TRP A 241 -5.46 -7.89 17.30
N ASP A 242 -6.06 -7.61 18.45
CA ASP A 242 -5.77 -8.33 19.71
C ASP A 242 -6.60 -9.62 19.84
N HIS A 243 -7.60 -9.77 18.97
CA HIS A 243 -8.51 -10.89 18.89
C HIS A 243 -8.38 -11.58 17.53
N ASN A 244 -8.84 -12.83 17.45
CA ASN A 244 -8.99 -13.48 16.14
C ASN A 244 -10.17 -12.82 15.44
N VAL A 245 -9.95 -12.34 14.22
CA VAL A 245 -11.01 -11.82 13.35
C VAL A 245 -11.26 -12.84 12.25
N GLU A 246 -12.53 -13.18 12.07
CA GLU A 246 -13.03 -14.01 10.96
C GLU A 246 -13.11 -13.23 9.65
#